data_AF-A0A7U9DYU0-F1
#
_entry.id   AF-A0A7U9DYU0-F1
#
_cell.length_a   1.000
_cell.length_b   1.000
_cell.length_c   1.000
_cell.angle_alpha   90.00
_cell.angle_beta   90.00
_cell.angle_gamma   90.00
#
_symmetry.space_group_name_H-M   'P 1'
#
loop_
_entity.id
_entity.type
_entity.pdbx_description
1 polymer ?
#
loop_
_entity_poly.entity_id
_entity_poly.type
_entity_poly.pdbx_seq_one_letter_code
_entity_poly.pdbx_strand_id
1 'polypeptide(L)' 'MATSPAAGNCFHTQPHPAAPERRGVEPGKARFIIDVVLAIHRRAMPRWLAEPDTTLAQVMAQAAAELREVVAPPAPTIR' A
#
# COMPACT_ATOMS: atom_id res chain seq x y z
N MET A 1 15.91 46.68 27.52
CA MET A 1 16.30 45.33 27.08
C MET A 1 15.15 44.39 27.40
N ALA A 2 14.42 43.94 26.39
CA ALA A 2 13.41 42.89 26.52
C ALA A 2 13.62 41.95 25.34
N THR A 3 13.99 40.70 25.63
CA THR A 3 14.28 39.67 24.63
C THR A 3 12.97 39.15 24.03
N SER A 4 12.86 39.29 22.70
CA SER A 4 11.81 38.71 21.87
C SER A 4 11.78 37.18 22.03
N PRO A 5 10.61 36.52 22.20
CA PRO A 5 10.57 35.07 22.22
C PRO A 5 10.72 34.55 20.79
N ALA A 6 11.67 33.62 20.62
CA ALA A 6 11.91 32.91 19.39
C ALA A 6 10.59 32.32 18.84
N ALA A 7 10.25 32.69 17.60
CA ALA A 7 9.24 32.00 16.83
C ALA A 7 9.69 30.54 16.69
N GLY A 8 9.04 29.66 17.45
CA GLY A 8 9.20 28.23 17.34
C GLY A 8 8.89 27.80 15.91
N ASN A 9 9.90 27.26 15.24
CA ASN A 9 9.78 26.67 13.92
C ASN A 9 8.82 25.48 13.98
N CYS A 10 7.54 25.72 13.70
CA CYS A 10 6.57 24.67 13.39
C CYS A 10 6.86 24.16 11.96
N PHE A 11 7.98 23.47 11.78
CA PHE A 11 8.19 22.62 10.61
C PHE A 11 7.29 21.38 10.74
N HIS A 12 5.98 21.58 10.56
CA HIS A 12 5.15 20.53 10.00
C HIS A 12 5.61 20.39 8.56
N THR A 13 6.54 19.47 8.30
CA THR A 13 6.71 18.94 6.95
C THR A 13 5.36 18.33 6.57
N GLN A 14 4.51 19.09 5.89
CA GLN A 14 3.32 18.52 5.29
C GLN A 14 3.81 17.36 4.40
N PRO A 15 3.37 16.13 4.67
CA PRO A 15 3.76 15.01 3.83
C PRO A 15 3.32 15.32 2.40
N HIS A 16 4.23 15.15 1.44
CA HIS A 16 3.88 15.31 0.04
C HIS A 16 2.72 14.36 -0.30
N PRO A 17 1.64 14.85 -0.94
CA PRO A 17 0.47 14.04 -1.17
C PRO A 17 0.87 12.82 -2.00
N ALA A 18 0.47 11.64 -1.51
CA ALA A 18 0.80 10.39 -2.15
C ALA A 18 0.16 10.35 -3.55
N ALA A 19 0.72 9.56 -4.46
CA ALA A 19 0.22 9.47 -5.83
C ALA A 19 -1.31 9.23 -5.96
N PRO A 20 -1.97 8.45 -5.09
CA PRO A 20 -3.43 8.33 -5.09
C PRO A 20 -4.15 9.60 -4.60
N GLU A 21 -3.61 10.31 -3.60
CA GLU A 21 -4.19 11.56 -3.09
C GLU A 21 -4.18 12.64 -4.17
N ARG A 22 -3.12 12.69 -4.97
CA ARG A 22 -3.05 13.55 -6.18
C ARG A 22 -4.11 13.22 -7.24
N ARG A 23 -4.76 12.06 -7.14
CA ARG A 23 -5.88 11.61 -8.00
C ARG A 23 -7.24 11.75 -7.31
N GLY A 24 -7.33 12.45 -6.18
CA GLY A 24 -8.58 12.67 -5.44
C GLY A 24 -8.98 11.51 -4.53
N VAL A 25 -8.08 10.58 -4.22
CA VAL A 25 -8.34 9.52 -3.25
C VAL A 25 -8.13 10.08 -1.84
N GLU A 26 -9.13 9.88 -0.97
CA GLU A 26 -9.04 10.24 0.46
C GLU A 26 -7.74 9.71 1.09
N PRO A 27 -7.00 10.51 1.89
CA PRO A 27 -5.69 10.12 2.43
C PRO A 27 -5.67 8.77 3.15
N GLY A 28 -6.71 8.48 3.95
CA GLY A 28 -6.85 7.19 4.62
C GLY A 28 -6.98 6.01 3.63
N LYS A 29 -7.72 6.21 2.53
CA LYS A 29 -7.86 5.21 1.46
C LYS A 29 -6.57 5.09 0.64
N ALA A 30 -5.89 6.20 0.39
CA ALA A 30 -4.61 6.21 -0.31
C ALA A 30 -3.56 5.39 0.45
N ARG A 31 -3.45 5.63 1.76
CA ARG A 31 -2.55 4.86 2.63
C ARG A 31 -2.90 3.38 2.63
N PHE A 32 -4.18 3.05 2.79
CA PHE A 32 -4.67 1.68 2.73
C PHE A 32 -4.30 0.98 1.42
N ILE A 33 -4.54 1.62 0.26
CA ILE A 33 -4.20 1.06 -1.05
C ILE A 33 -2.69 0.81 -1.16
N ILE A 34 -1.86 1.75 -0.71
CA ILE A 34 -0.40 1.61 -0.76
C ILE A 34 0.06 0.42 0.10
N ASP A 35 -0.46 0.28 1.31
CA ASP A 35 -0.09 -0.82 2.22
C ASP A 35 -0.51 -2.19 1.64
N VAL A 36 -1.70 -2.28 1.02
CA VAL A 36 -2.17 -3.48 0.34
C VAL A 36 -1.29 -3.85 -0.86
N VAL A 37 -0.98 -2.88 -1.73
CA VAL A 37 -0.13 -3.11 -2.92
C VAL A 37 1.28 -3.55 -2.51
N LEU A 38 1.82 -2.98 -1.42
CA LEU A 38 3.11 -3.39 -0.87
C LEU A 38 3.07 -4.82 -0.32
N ALA A 39 2.00 -5.23 0.35
CA ALA A 39 1.85 -6.61 0.83
C ALA A 39 1.83 -7.61 -0.33
N ILE A 40 1.08 -7.31 -1.40
CA ILE A 40 1.03 -8.15 -2.61
C ILE A 40 2.42 -8.23 -3.26
N HIS A 41 3.11 -7.10 -3.42
CA HIS A 41 4.47 -7.08 -3.98
C HIS A 41 5.45 -7.93 -3.17
N ARG A 42 5.45 -7.80 -1.85
CA ARG A 42 6.34 -8.58 -0.97
C ARG A 42 6.14 -10.09 -1.11
N ARG A 43 4.93 -10.53 -1.41
CA ARG A 43 4.59 -11.94 -1.63
C ARG A 43 4.88 -12.41 -3.06
N ALA A 44 4.71 -11.54 -4.05
CA ALA A 44 4.92 -11.84 -5.46
C ALA A 44 6.40 -11.83 -5.88
N MET A 45 7.21 -10.91 -5.32
CA MET A 45 8.58 -10.66 -5.76
C MET A 45 9.50 -11.88 -5.65
N PRO A 46 9.50 -12.66 -4.55
CA PRO A 46 10.35 -13.84 -4.46
C PRO A 46 10.01 -14.91 -5.52
N ARG A 47 8.72 -15.08 -5.83
CA ARG A 47 8.25 -16.03 -6.86
C ARG A 47 8.69 -15.58 -8.25
N TRP A 48 8.54 -14.30 -8.55
CA TRP A 48 8.97 -13.74 -9.83
C TRP A 48 10.48 -13.89 -10.06
N LEU A 49 11.29 -13.69 -9.02
CA LEU A 49 12.74 -13.84 -9.11
C LEU A 49 13.20 -15.30 -9.20
N ALA A 50 12.38 -16.24 -8.72
CA ALA A 50 12.70 -17.68 -8.74
C ALA A 50 12.27 -18.37 -10.04
N GLU A 51 11.26 -17.83 -10.74
CA GLU A 51 10.63 -18.47 -11.90
C GLU A 51 10.83 -17.61 -13.17
N PRO A 52 11.80 -17.94 -14.04
CA PRO A 52 12.19 -17.09 -15.16
C PRO A 52 11.13 -16.94 -16.25
N ASP A 53 10.21 -17.90 -16.36
CA ASP A 53 9.14 -17.91 -17.36
C ASP A 53 7.85 -17.26 -16.86
N THR A 54 7.78 -16.94 -15.56
CA THR A 54 6.60 -16.35 -14.95
C THR A 54 6.66 -14.82 -15.08
N THR A 55 5.59 -14.22 -15.58
CA THR A 55 5.49 -12.76 -15.68
C THR A 55 5.17 -12.13 -14.33
N LEU A 56 5.64 -10.89 -14.12
CA LEU A 56 5.28 -10.11 -12.93
C LEU A 56 3.75 -9.97 -12.79
N ALA A 57 3.03 -9.81 -13.90
CA ALA A 57 1.58 -9.73 -13.89
C ALA A 57 0.91 -10.99 -13.32
N GLN A 58 1.40 -12.18 -13.69
CA GLN A 58 0.88 -13.46 -13.19
C GLN A 58 1.10 -13.61 -11.68
N VAL A 59 2.31 -13.35 -11.17
CA VAL A 59 2.54 -13.47 -9.72
C VAL A 59 1.78 -12.42 -8.91
N MET A 60 1.56 -11.22 -9.47
CA MET A 60 0.77 -10.18 -8.82
C MET A 60 -0.70 -10.57 -8.75
N ALA A 61 -1.26 -11.10 -9.85
CA ALA A 61 -2.64 -11.61 -9.88
C ALA A 61 -2.84 -12.76 -8.89
N GLN A 62 -1.89 -13.71 -8.85
CA GLN A 62 -1.92 -14.83 -7.93
C GLN A 62 -1.84 -14.38 -6.46
N ALA A 63 -0.91 -13.48 -6.13
CA ALA A 63 -0.79 -12.94 -4.78
C ALA A 63 -2.02 -12.10 -4.35
N ALA A 64 -2.66 -11.39 -5.28
CA ALA A 64 -3.90 -10.67 -5.02
C ALA A 64 -5.09 -11.62 -4.78
N ALA A 65 -5.19 -12.72 -5.54
CA ALA A 65 -6.20 -13.75 -5.33
C ALA A 65 -6.03 -14.42 -3.95
N GLU A 66 -4.79 -14.77 -3.57
CA GLU A 66 -4.48 -15.32 -2.25
C GLU A 66 -4.86 -14.34 -1.12
N LEU A 67 -4.59 -13.05 -1.27
CA LEU A 67 -5.03 -12.03 -0.31
C LEU A 67 -6.55 -12.01 -0.19
N ARG A 68 -7.26 -12.04 -1.32
CA ARG A 68 -8.74 -12.03 -1.33
C ARG A 68 -9.31 -13.25 -0.61
N GLU A 69 -8.79 -14.44 -0.86
CA GLU A 69 -9.19 -15.68 -0.18
C GLU A 69 -9.00 -15.57 1.35
N VAL A 70 -7.90 -14.98 1.81
CA VAL A 70 -7.64 -14.80 3.24
C VAL A 70 -8.58 -13.77 3.88
N VAL A 71 -8.85 -12.65 3.19
CA VAL A 71 -9.64 -11.53 3.72
C VAL A 71 -11.14 -11.79 3.63
N ALA A 72 -11.58 -12.46 2.57
CA ALA A 72 -12.99 -12.77 2.32
C ALA A 72 -13.10 -14.22 1.82
N PRO A 73 -12.93 -15.21 2.73
CA PRO A 73 -13.08 -16.61 2.37
C PRO A 73 -14.47 -16.86 1.79
N PRO A 74 -14.60 -17.65 0.72
CA PRO A 74 -15.91 -18.02 0.20
C PRO A 74 -16.70 -18.73 1.30
N ALA A 75 -18.01 -18.43 1.38
CA ALA A 75 -18.88 -19.10 2.32
C ALA A 75 -18.84 -20.63 2.07
N PRO A 76 -18.87 -21.47 3.12
CA PRO A 76 -18.87 -22.92 2.96
C PRO A 76 -20.04 -23.32 2.05
N THR A 77 -19.72 -23.94 0.91
CA THR A 77 -20.74 -24.55 0.05
C THR A 77 -21.12 -25.88 0.68
N ILE A 78 -22.19 -25.87 1.48
CA ILE A 78 -22.82 -27.10 1.96
C ILE A 78 -23.42 -27.79 0.73
N ARG A 79 -22.86 -28.94 0.34
CA ARG A 79 -23.44 -29.85 -0.65
C ARG A 79 -24.49 -30.73 -0.01
#